data_AF-A0A7S0RLN5-F1
#
_entry.id   AF-A0A7S0RLN5-F1
#
_cell.length_a   1.000
_cell.length_b   1.000
_cell.length_c   1.000
_cell.angle_alpha   90.00
_cell.angle_beta   90.00
_cell.angle_gamma   90.00
#
_symmetry.space_group_name_H-M   'P 1'
#
loop_
_entity.id
_entity.type
_entity.pdbx_description
1 polymer ?
#
loop_
_entity_poly.entity_id
_entity_poly.type
_entity_poly.pdbx_seq_one_letter_code
_entity_poly.pdbx_strand_id
1 'polypeptide(L)'
;IDYGSSEIIVFHDKVLGKGASSTVYAGMYQGQEVAVKMFPEDFGGGNGGGHDAEVELFQREVAVLAGVQHPCVVHLHGACLRPPYVFLVEERLAATLAGLLRGPLGARLSVKRVL
;
A
#
# COMPACT_ATOMS: atom_id res chain seq x y z
N ILE A 1 -4.50 -12.74 11.07
CA ILE A 1 -5.77 -12.93 10.32
C ILE A 1 -5.39 -13.67 9.05
N ASP A 2 -6.08 -14.76 8.73
CA ASP A 2 -5.91 -15.47 7.47
C ASP A 2 -6.80 -14.79 6.42
N TYR A 3 -6.18 -14.24 5.37
CA TYR A 3 -6.86 -13.49 4.31
C TYR A 3 -7.26 -14.38 3.12
N GLY A 4 -7.28 -15.70 3.28
CA GLY A 4 -7.72 -16.63 2.25
C GLY A 4 -6.71 -16.85 1.13
N SER A 5 -5.44 -16.49 1.37
CA SER A 5 -4.28 -16.93 0.60
C SER A 5 -3.23 -17.34 1.61
N SER A 6 -2.80 -18.62 1.59
CA SER A 6 -1.94 -19.24 2.61
C SER A 6 -0.55 -18.61 2.76
N GLU A 7 -0.27 -17.48 2.09
CA GLU A 7 1.05 -16.89 1.92
C GLU A 7 1.16 -15.41 2.34
N ILE A 8 0.05 -14.73 2.71
CA ILE A 8 0.09 -13.33 3.17
C ILE A 8 -0.09 -13.22 4.69
N ILE A 9 0.83 -12.51 5.34
CA ILE A 9 0.79 -12.20 6.77
C ILE A 9 0.81 -10.68 6.92
N VAL A 10 -0.16 -10.11 7.64
CA VAL A 10 -0.24 -8.67 7.92
C VAL A 10 0.04 -8.40 9.40
N PHE A 11 1.06 -7.58 9.68
CA PHE A 11 1.45 -7.17 11.03
C PHE A 11 0.66 -5.92 11.45
N HIS A 12 -0.51 -6.13 12.06
CA HIS A 12 -1.46 -5.05 12.40
C HIS A 12 -0.95 -4.07 13.46
N ASP A 13 0.04 -4.49 14.24
CA ASP A 13 0.76 -3.68 15.21
C ASP A 13 1.83 -2.79 14.57
N LYS A 14 2.18 -3.02 13.30
CA LYS A 14 3.27 -2.32 12.58
C LYS A 14 2.73 -1.49 11.41
N VAL A 15 2.19 -0.33 11.75
CA VAL A 15 1.72 0.66 10.76
C VAL A 15 2.90 1.38 10.10
N LEU A 16 2.94 1.39 8.78
CA LEU A 16 3.90 2.12 7.95
C LEU A 16 3.39 3.51 7.55
N GLY A 17 2.06 3.66 7.41
CA GLY A 17 1.45 4.93 7.04
C GLY A 17 -0.07 4.90 7.18
N LYS A 18 -0.68 6.07 7.35
CA LYS A 18 -2.14 6.25 7.39
C LYS A 18 -2.55 7.28 6.34
N GLY A 19 -3.42 6.88 5.43
CA GLY A 19 -4.11 7.76 4.49
C GLY A 19 -5.49 8.16 5.01
N ALA A 20 -6.23 8.92 4.21
CA ALA A 20 -7.60 9.33 4.55
C ALA A 20 -8.56 8.14 4.68
N SER A 21 -8.46 7.18 3.75
CA SER A 21 -9.36 6.02 3.65
C SER A 21 -8.62 4.68 3.60
N SER A 22 -7.37 4.64 4.06
CA SER A 22 -6.57 3.40 4.09
C SER A 22 -5.47 3.45 5.14
N THR A 23 -5.02 2.29 5.58
CA THR A 23 -3.84 2.13 6.43
C THR A 23 -2.87 1.17 5.79
N VAL A 24 -1.59 1.56 5.75
CA VAL A 24 -0.51 0.72 5.23
C VAL A 24 0.17 0.05 6.40
N TYR A 25 0.21 -1.28 6.38
CA TYR A 25 0.86 -2.11 7.38
C TYR A 25 2.10 -2.79 6.79
N ALA A 26 3.04 -3.16 7.64
CA ALA A 26 4.07 -4.10 7.24
C ALA A 26 3.44 -5.50 7.11
N GLY A 27 3.95 -6.30 6.18
CA GLY A 27 3.55 -7.68 6.03
C GLY A 27 4.65 -8.57 5.48
N MET A 28 4.31 -9.84 5.29
CA MET A 28 5.14 -10.85 4.65
C MET A 28 4.30 -11.54 3.58
N TYR A 29 4.79 -11.60 2.34
CA TYR A 29 4.16 -12.32 1.24
C TYR A 29 5.17 -13.24 0.58
N GLN A 30 4.89 -14.54 0.52
CA GLN A 30 5.80 -15.54 -0.08
C GLN A 30 7.24 -15.45 0.44
N GLY A 31 7.42 -15.14 1.73
CA GLY A 31 8.73 -14.99 2.35
C GLY A 31 9.43 -13.64 2.11
N GLN A 32 8.78 -12.67 1.47
CA GLN A 32 9.31 -11.32 1.22
C GLN A 32 8.59 -10.27 2.08
N GLU A 33 9.35 -9.30 2.61
CA GLU A 33 8.74 -8.15 3.30
C GLU A 33 7.96 -7.29 2.30
N VAL A 34 6.73 -6.93 2.66
CA VAL A 34 5.81 -6.15 1.81
C VAL A 34 5.18 -5.00 2.57
N ALA A 35 4.65 -4.03 1.83
CA ALA A 35 3.72 -3.02 2.30
C ALA A 35 2.29 -3.46 1.93
N VAL A 36 1.40 -3.52 2.93
CA VAL A 36 0.01 -3.95 2.73
C VAL A 36 -0.92 -2.77 2.96
N LYS A 37 -1.45 -2.20 1.89
CA LYS A 37 -2.40 -1.08 1.95
C LYS A 37 -3.81 -1.65 2.12
N MET A 38 -4.34 -1.56 3.33
CA MET A 38 -5.66 -2.07 3.69
C MET A 38 -6.71 -0.97 3.69
N PHE A 39 -7.89 -1.32 3.22
CA PHE A 39 -9.08 -0.47 3.20
C PHE A 39 -10.06 -0.93 4.30
N PRO A 40 -10.96 -0.04 4.76
CA PRO A 40 -11.99 -0.37 5.74
C PRO A 40 -12.84 -1.59 5.34
N GLU A 41 -13.41 -2.32 6.31
CA GLU A 41 -14.23 -3.51 6.04
C GLU A 41 -15.54 -3.18 5.32
N ASP A 42 -16.04 -1.96 5.53
CA ASP A 42 -17.19 -1.43 4.83
C ASP A 42 -16.82 -0.93 3.42
N PHE A 43 -15.60 -1.16 2.93
CA PHE A 43 -15.18 -0.83 1.56
C PHE A 43 -15.74 -1.85 0.53
N GLY A 44 -16.38 -1.35 -0.53
CA GLY A 44 -17.07 -2.12 -1.56
C GLY A 44 -18.30 -2.95 -1.15
N GLY A 45 -18.88 -2.78 0.05
CA GLY A 45 -19.95 -3.63 0.59
C GLY A 45 -21.11 -2.96 1.37
N GLY A 46 -21.16 -1.64 1.52
CA GLY A 46 -22.23 -0.90 2.21
C GLY A 46 -23.38 -0.42 1.30
N ASN A 47 -24.57 -0.22 1.90
CA ASN A 47 -25.82 0.18 1.22
C ASN A 47 -25.90 1.66 0.75
N GLY A 48 -24.77 2.33 0.48
CA GLY A 48 -24.70 3.77 0.21
C GLY A 48 -24.06 4.14 -1.12
N GLY A 49 -24.61 5.13 -1.83
CA GLY A 49 -24.19 5.54 -3.18
C GLY A 49 -22.79 6.17 -3.32
N GLY A 50 -22.01 6.29 -2.25
CA GLY A 50 -20.61 6.73 -2.30
C GLY A 50 -19.62 5.61 -2.63
N HIS A 51 -20.08 4.36 -2.70
CA HIS A 51 -19.21 3.20 -2.70
C HIS A 51 -18.53 2.90 -4.02
N ASP A 52 -19.26 3.08 -5.10
CA ASP A 52 -18.81 2.71 -6.43
C ASP A 52 -17.59 3.55 -6.82
N ALA A 53 -17.56 4.83 -6.43
CA ALA A 53 -16.43 5.71 -6.68
C ALA A 53 -15.15 5.27 -5.94
N GLU A 54 -15.26 4.78 -4.71
CA GLU A 54 -14.11 4.28 -3.95
C GLU A 54 -13.58 2.98 -4.54
N VAL A 55 -14.47 2.06 -4.90
CA VAL A 55 -14.11 0.81 -5.58
C VAL A 55 -13.47 1.09 -6.94
N GLU A 56 -13.99 2.04 -7.71
CA GLU A 56 -13.40 2.47 -8.98
C GLU A 56 -11.99 3.05 -8.81
N LEU A 57 -11.78 3.89 -7.78
CA LEU A 57 -10.46 4.44 -7.47
C LEU A 57 -9.48 3.32 -7.10
N PHE A 58 -9.91 2.34 -6.32
CA PHE A 58 -9.11 1.17 -5.98
C PHE A 58 -8.78 0.34 -7.23
N GLN A 59 -9.78 0.00 -8.05
CA GLN A 59 -9.59 -0.76 -9.28
C GLN A 59 -8.64 -0.04 -10.25
N ARG A 60 -8.73 1.29 -10.31
CA ARG A 60 -7.81 2.11 -11.10
C ARG A 60 -6.38 2.03 -10.55
N GLU A 61 -6.21 2.10 -9.24
CA GLU A 61 -4.88 1.96 -8.61
C GLU A 61 -4.27 0.59 -8.94
N VAL A 62 -5.05 -0.49 -8.80
CA VAL A 62 -4.63 -1.85 -9.20
C VAL A 62 -4.25 -1.89 -10.68
N ALA A 63 -5.10 -1.36 -11.56
CA ALA A 63 -4.88 -1.43 -13.01
C ALA A 63 -3.62 -0.68 -13.44
N VAL A 64 -3.37 0.49 -12.86
CA VAL A 64 -2.16 1.28 -13.13
C VAL A 64 -0.92 0.53 -12.66
N LEU A 65 -0.91 0.03 -11.43
CA LEU A 65 0.26 -0.64 -10.87
C LEU A 65 0.53 -2.00 -11.53
N ALA A 66 -0.52 -2.76 -11.88
CA ALA A 66 -0.39 -4.03 -12.59
C ALA A 66 0.16 -3.84 -14.02
N GLY A 67 -0.11 -2.70 -14.65
CA GLY A 67 0.34 -2.39 -16.01
C GLY A 67 1.76 -1.81 -16.10
N VAL A 68 2.43 -1.52 -14.98
CA VAL A 68 3.72 -0.82 -14.97
C VAL A 68 4.77 -1.64 -14.23
N GLN A 69 5.85 -1.99 -14.94
CA GLN A 69 7.03 -2.61 -14.36
C GLN A 69 8.24 -1.72 -14.66
N HIS A 70 8.64 -0.89 -13.70
CA HIS A 70 9.74 0.03 -13.86
C HIS A 70 10.46 0.25 -12.52
N PRO A 71 11.81 0.36 -12.46
CA PRO A 71 12.57 0.50 -11.21
C PRO A 71 12.22 1.71 -10.34
N CYS A 72 11.54 2.72 -10.90
CA CYS A 72 11.10 3.92 -10.18
C CYS A 72 9.60 3.92 -9.84
N VAL A 73 8.90 2.80 -10.06
CA VAL A 73 7.48 2.64 -9.74
C VAL A 73 7.35 1.44 -8.84
N VAL A 74 6.54 1.59 -7.77
CA VAL A 74 6.32 0.55 -6.78
C VAL A 74 5.80 -0.73 -7.43
N HIS A 75 6.42 -1.86 -7.12
CA HIS A 75 5.96 -3.14 -7.65
C HIS A 75 4.71 -3.62 -6.90
N LEU A 76 3.67 -4.00 -7.64
CA LEU A 76 2.46 -4.64 -7.12
C LEU A 76 2.63 -6.16 -7.16
N HIS A 77 2.65 -6.79 -5.98
CA HIS A 77 2.65 -8.25 -5.87
C HIS A 77 1.24 -8.84 -6.08
N GLY A 78 0.20 -8.12 -5.68
CA GLY A 78 -1.18 -8.56 -5.85
C GLY A 78 -2.19 -7.68 -5.11
N ALA A 79 -3.47 -8.02 -5.24
CA ALA A 79 -4.57 -7.31 -4.60
C ALA A 79 -5.70 -8.28 -4.22
N CYS A 80 -6.45 -7.94 -3.17
CA CYS A 80 -7.69 -8.60 -2.81
C CYS A 80 -8.84 -7.59 -2.90
N LEU A 81 -9.90 -7.96 -3.63
CA LEU A 81 -11.13 -7.16 -3.81
C LEU A 81 -12.36 -7.87 -3.23
N ARG A 82 -12.18 -8.80 -2.31
CA ARG A 82 -13.29 -9.60 -1.76
C ARG A 82 -13.63 -9.06 -0.37
N PRO A 83 -14.75 -8.32 -0.21
CA PRO A 83 -15.22 -7.92 1.12
C PRO A 83 -15.29 -9.11 2.09
N PRO A 84 -14.96 -8.92 3.38
CA PRO A 84 -14.53 -7.66 4.02
C PRO A 84 -13.05 -7.33 3.80
N TYR A 85 -12.32 -8.16 3.05
CA TYR A 85 -10.88 -8.04 2.87
C TYR A 85 -10.54 -7.33 1.56
N VAL A 86 -10.38 -6.00 1.62
CA VAL A 86 -9.92 -5.19 0.49
C VAL A 86 -8.52 -4.63 0.78
N PHE A 87 -7.52 -5.04 -0.01
CA PHE A 87 -6.14 -4.61 0.18
C PHE A 87 -5.25 -4.77 -1.07
N LEU A 88 -4.15 -4.03 -1.10
CA LEU A 88 -3.05 -4.17 -2.07
C LEU A 88 -1.80 -4.67 -1.36
N VAL A 89 -1.00 -5.47 -2.05
CA VAL A 89 0.32 -5.94 -1.60
C VAL A 89 1.38 -5.35 -2.52
N GLU A 90 2.18 -4.45 -1.98
CA GLU A 90 3.21 -3.69 -2.69
C GLU A 90 4.60 -4.00 -2.14
N GLU A 91 5.63 -3.67 -2.91
CA GLU A 91 7.00 -3.78 -2.43
C GLU A 91 7.22 -2.91 -1.16
N ARG A 92 8.08 -3.40 -0.28
CA ARG A 92 8.44 -2.67 0.93
C ARG A 92 9.56 -1.67 0.67
N LEU A 93 9.25 -0.38 0.77
CA LEU A 93 10.26 0.68 0.80
C LEU A 93 10.70 1.04 2.22
N ALA A 94 11.95 1.51 2.35
CA ALA A 94 12.55 1.83 3.64
C ALA A 94 11.91 3.08 4.30
N ALA A 95 11.56 4.08 3.50
CA ALA A 95 10.97 5.33 3.99
C ALA A 95 10.20 6.05 2.88
N THR A 96 9.28 6.94 3.28
CA THR A 96 8.69 7.91 2.36
C THR A 96 9.64 9.09 2.17
N LEU A 97 9.58 9.75 0.99
CA LEU A 97 10.35 10.97 0.75
C LEU A 97 10.04 12.05 1.80
N ALA A 98 8.77 12.21 2.15
CA ALA A 98 8.35 13.20 3.14
C ALA A 98 8.86 12.88 4.55
N GLY A 99 9.06 11.60 4.88
CA GLY A 99 9.72 11.16 6.10
C GLY A 99 11.23 11.47 6.07
N LEU A 100 11.89 11.22 4.94
CA LEU A 100 13.31 11.54 4.76
C LEU A 100 13.57 13.05 4.83
N LEU A 101 12.70 13.86 4.24
CA LEU A 101 12.81 15.33 4.24
C LEU A 101 12.55 15.95 5.62
N ARG A 102 11.78 15.28 6.48
CA ARG A 102 11.35 15.80 7.80
C ARG A 102 11.99 15.09 8.99
N GLY A 103 12.86 14.11 8.76
CA GLY A 103 13.49 13.31 9.81
C GLY A 103 14.47 14.12 10.69
N PRO A 104 14.91 13.56 11.84
CA PRO A 104 15.84 14.21 12.77
C PRO A 104 17.21 14.56 12.15
N LEU A 105 17.48 14.02 10.98
CA LEU A 105 18.51 14.53 10.08
C LEU A 105 17.92 15.69 9.26
N GLY A 106 17.99 16.90 9.82
CA GLY A 106 18.26 18.09 9.01
C GLY A 106 19.59 18.01 8.23
N ALA A 107 20.19 16.81 8.07
CA ALA A 107 21.20 16.54 7.09
C ALA A 107 20.53 16.66 5.72
N ARG A 108 20.61 17.89 5.20
CA ARG A 108 20.53 18.23 3.78
C ARG A 108 20.73 16.97 2.95
N LEU A 109 19.67 16.46 2.32
CA LEU A 109 19.84 15.58 1.16
C LEU A 109 20.77 16.38 0.23
N SER A 110 22.02 15.96 0.15
CA SER A 110 23.03 16.71 -0.57
C SER A 110 22.56 16.72 -2.01
N VAL A 111 22.17 17.89 -2.53
CA VAL A 111 21.97 18.06 -3.96
C VAL A 111 23.35 17.85 -4.58
N LYS A 112 23.68 16.61 -4.94
CA LYS A 112 24.81 16.36 -5.81
C LYS A 112 24.44 17.01 -7.12
N ARG A 113 25.05 18.18 -7.38
CA ARG A 113 24.97 18.86 -8.67
C ARG A 113 25.45 17.84 -9.70
N VAL A 114 24.52 17.30 -10.48
CA VAL A 114 24.84 16.47 -11.64
C VAL A 114 25.49 17.43 -12.62
N LEU A 115 26.82 17.33 -12.77
CA LEU A 115 27.59 18.02 -13.80
C LEU A 115 27.52 17.19 -15.08
#